data_AF-A0A7C5YVF0-F1
#
_entry.id   AF-A0A7C5YVF0-F1
#
_cell.length_a   1.000
_cell.length_b   1.000
_cell.length_c   1.000
_cell.angle_alpha   90.00
_cell.angle_beta   90.00
_cell.angle_gamma   90.00
#
_symmetry.space_group_name_H-M   'P 1'
#
loop_
_entity.id
_entity.type
_entity.pdbx_description
1 polymer ?
#
loop_
_entity_poly.entity_id
_entity_poly.type
_entity_poly.pdbx_seq_one_letter_code
_entity_poly.pdbx_strand_id
1 'polypeptide(L)'
;MSFLDRVGKAISETAAKTKQEMERMARINRIKGEIRDLEKKIQGFQDQIRAIQLQAGQKALEMLQSGALESAELRPFADEIARLEQEIAACREEISQKEAAIEAIKAEAAAPAQPAQPAPAEGQRFCPQCGAPVVPGAAFCSQCGAKLI
;
A
#
# COMPACT_ATOMS: atom_id res chain seq x y z
N MET A 1 -23.16 -8.59 36.00
CA MET A 1 -23.09 -8.70 34.52
C MET A 1 -22.41 -10.00 34.18
N SER A 2 -23.06 -10.82 33.38
CA SER A 2 -22.93 -12.28 33.31
C SER A 2 -21.67 -12.75 32.56
N PHE A 3 -20.97 -13.72 33.11
CA PHE A 3 -19.80 -14.38 32.49
C PHE A 3 -20.12 -14.96 31.09
N LEU A 4 -21.34 -15.46 30.90
CA LEU A 4 -21.83 -16.00 29.62
C LEU A 4 -21.92 -14.93 28.51
N ASP A 5 -22.24 -13.67 28.85
CA ASP A 5 -22.28 -12.57 27.88
C ASP A 5 -20.89 -12.22 27.35
N ARG A 6 -19.85 -12.34 28.20
CA ARG A 6 -18.45 -12.12 27.78
C ARG A 6 -17.95 -13.25 26.88
N VAL A 7 -18.32 -14.50 27.16
CA VAL A 7 -17.96 -15.66 26.34
C VAL A 7 -18.64 -15.60 24.97
N GLY A 8 -19.95 -15.27 24.93
CA GLY A 8 -20.68 -15.10 23.66
C GLY A 8 -20.09 -13.97 22.79
N LYS A 9 -19.75 -12.83 23.39
CA LYS A 9 -19.09 -11.72 22.68
C LYS A 9 -17.72 -12.13 22.13
N ALA A 10 -16.87 -12.76 22.93
CA ALA A 10 -15.53 -13.19 22.48
C ALA A 10 -15.57 -14.18 21.30
N ILE A 11 -16.52 -15.12 21.30
CA ILE A 11 -16.71 -16.06 20.18
C ILE A 11 -17.18 -15.33 18.92
N SER A 12 -18.14 -14.39 19.05
CA SER A 12 -18.64 -13.59 17.92
C SER A 12 -17.58 -12.63 17.35
N GLU A 13 -16.76 -12.03 18.21
CA GLU A 13 -15.67 -11.14 17.82
C GLU A 13 -14.56 -11.89 17.09
N THR A 14 -14.25 -13.12 17.52
CA THR A 14 -13.27 -13.97 16.85
C THR A 14 -13.77 -14.39 15.46
N ALA A 15 -15.04 -14.82 15.35
CA ALA A 15 -15.63 -15.18 14.07
C ALA A 15 -15.68 -13.99 13.08
N ALA A 16 -16.03 -12.79 13.57
CA ALA A 16 -16.05 -11.58 12.76
C ALA A 16 -14.65 -11.18 12.28
N LYS A 17 -13.64 -11.24 13.16
CA LYS A 17 -12.23 -10.96 12.81
C LYS A 17 -11.70 -11.93 11.75
N THR A 18 -11.96 -13.23 11.90
CA THR A 18 -11.53 -14.24 10.91
C THR A 18 -12.18 -14.00 9.55
N LYS A 19 -13.47 -13.64 9.51
CA LYS A 19 -14.15 -13.28 8.25
C LYS A 19 -13.48 -12.06 7.59
N GLN A 20 -13.25 -11.00 8.37
CA GLN A 20 -12.62 -9.77 7.88
C GLN A 20 -11.20 -10.01 7.36
N GLU A 21 -10.40 -10.85 8.04
CA GLU A 21 -9.06 -11.24 7.61
C GLU A 21 -9.09 -12.03 6.29
N MET A 22 -10.01 -12.99 6.16
CA MET A 22 -10.17 -13.76 4.92
C MET A 22 -10.57 -12.87 3.73
N GLU A 23 -11.54 -11.96 3.91
CA GLU A 23 -11.97 -11.02 2.86
C GLU A 23 -10.83 -10.10 2.41
N ARG A 24 -10.03 -9.63 3.36
CA ARG A 24 -8.85 -8.81 3.10
C ARG A 24 -7.78 -9.58 2.34
N MET A 25 -7.47 -10.81 2.76
CA MET A 25 -6.49 -11.66 2.06
C MET A 25 -6.95 -11.99 0.64
N ALA A 26 -8.25 -12.25 0.46
CA ALA A 26 -8.85 -12.45 -0.86
C ALA A 26 -8.66 -11.22 -1.76
N ARG A 27 -8.88 -10.00 -1.24
CA ARG A 27 -8.60 -8.75 -1.96
C ARG A 27 -7.13 -8.62 -2.35
N ILE A 28 -6.20 -8.82 -1.41
CA ILE A 28 -4.76 -8.72 -1.70
C ILE A 28 -4.35 -9.73 -2.78
N ASN A 29 -4.81 -10.98 -2.67
CA ASN A 29 -4.47 -12.02 -3.64
C ASN A 29 -5.05 -11.73 -5.03
N ARG A 30 -6.24 -11.13 -5.09
CA ARG A 30 -6.82 -10.65 -6.35
C ARG A 30 -5.93 -9.58 -6.98
N ILE A 31 -5.57 -8.54 -6.23
CA ILE A 31 -4.71 -7.45 -6.74
C ILE A 31 -3.35 -7.99 -7.19
N LYS A 32 -2.75 -8.92 -6.44
CA LYS A 32 -1.51 -9.61 -6.86
C LYS A 32 -1.68 -10.42 -8.15
N GLY A 33 -2.86 -10.99 -8.39
CA GLY A 33 -3.21 -11.61 -9.67
C GLY A 33 -3.16 -10.59 -10.80
N GLU A 34 -3.84 -9.46 -10.63
CA GLU A 34 -3.89 -8.37 -11.60
C GLU A 34 -2.49 -7.78 -11.88
N ILE A 35 -1.64 -7.62 -10.86
CA ILE A 35 -0.24 -7.19 -11.02
C ILE A 35 0.52 -8.20 -11.89
N ARG A 36 0.44 -9.50 -11.61
CA ARG A 36 1.11 -10.53 -12.42
C ARG A 36 0.67 -10.52 -13.88
N ASP A 37 -0.59 -10.23 -14.14
CA ASP A 37 -1.10 -10.11 -15.51
C ASP A 37 -0.55 -8.86 -16.22
N LEU A 38 -0.40 -7.74 -15.50
CA LEU A 38 0.25 -6.52 -16.01
C LEU A 38 1.75 -6.75 -16.25
N GLU A 39 2.46 -7.43 -15.34
CA GLU A 39 3.87 -7.79 -15.51
C GLU A 39 4.09 -8.64 -16.77
N LYS A 40 3.22 -9.63 -17.02
CA LYS A 40 3.25 -10.43 -18.25
C LYS A 40 3.02 -9.59 -19.50
N LYS A 41 2.12 -8.60 -19.45
CA LYS A 41 1.92 -7.67 -20.57
C LYS A 41 3.18 -6.84 -20.84
N ILE A 42 3.78 -6.29 -19.79
CA ILE A 42 5.04 -5.55 -19.89
C ILE A 42 6.13 -6.42 -20.54
N GLN A 43 6.28 -7.66 -20.09
CA GLN A 43 7.23 -8.60 -20.68
C GLN A 43 6.94 -8.82 -22.18
N GLY A 44 5.67 -9.04 -22.55
CA GLY A 44 5.26 -9.18 -23.94
C GLY A 44 5.60 -7.96 -24.81
N PHE A 45 5.36 -6.74 -24.30
CA PHE A 45 5.75 -5.51 -25.00
C PHE A 45 7.27 -5.36 -25.11
N GLN A 46 8.02 -5.74 -24.08
CA GLN A 46 9.49 -5.74 -24.14
C GLN A 46 10.04 -6.72 -25.19
N ASP A 47 9.42 -7.89 -25.31
CA ASP A 47 9.78 -8.87 -26.34
C ASP A 47 9.45 -8.34 -27.75
N GLN A 48 8.33 -7.63 -27.92
CA GLN A 48 7.99 -6.94 -29.17
C GLN A 48 9.00 -5.84 -29.52
N ILE A 49 9.36 -4.98 -28.57
CA ILE A 49 10.41 -3.95 -28.76
C ILE A 49 11.71 -4.60 -29.21
N ARG A 50 12.12 -5.69 -28.56
CA ARG A 50 13.35 -6.42 -28.93
C ARG A 50 13.29 -6.95 -30.36
N ALA A 51 12.14 -7.50 -30.77
CA ALA A 51 11.94 -7.98 -32.13
C ALA A 51 12.02 -6.83 -33.16
N ILE A 52 11.38 -5.70 -32.85
CA ILE A 52 11.42 -4.49 -33.69
C ILE A 52 12.84 -3.95 -33.81
N GLN A 53 13.59 -3.88 -32.72
CA GLN A 53 14.99 -3.44 -32.74
C GLN A 53 15.87 -4.35 -33.63
N LEU A 54 15.64 -5.66 -33.59
CA LEU A 54 16.34 -6.61 -34.44
C LEU A 54 15.99 -6.41 -35.93
N GLN A 55 14.70 -6.25 -36.25
CA GLN A 55 14.23 -5.98 -37.61
C GLN A 55 14.76 -4.65 -38.14
N ALA A 56 14.71 -3.59 -37.34
CA ALA A 56 15.25 -2.28 -37.67
C ALA A 56 16.77 -2.36 -37.93
N GLY A 57 17.51 -3.09 -37.10
CA GLY A 57 18.94 -3.32 -37.28
C GLY A 57 19.27 -4.09 -38.57
N GLN A 58 18.53 -5.16 -38.88
CA GLN A 58 18.68 -5.92 -40.13
C GLN A 58 18.43 -5.03 -41.34
N LYS A 59 17.32 -4.29 -41.35
CA LYS A 59 16.99 -3.38 -42.44
C LYS A 59 18.04 -2.27 -42.59
N ALA A 60 18.53 -1.71 -41.49
CA ALA A 60 19.59 -0.71 -41.52
C ALA A 60 20.88 -1.26 -42.16
N LEU A 61 21.27 -2.50 -41.85
CA LEU A 61 22.44 -3.13 -42.47
C LEU A 61 22.25 -3.39 -43.97
N GLU A 62 21.07 -3.85 -44.39
CA GLU A 62 20.74 -4.03 -45.82
C GLU A 62 20.82 -2.71 -46.59
N MET A 63 20.27 -1.65 -46.01
CA MET A 63 20.29 -0.31 -46.62
C MET A 63 21.70 0.30 -46.65
N LEU A 64 22.54 0.01 -45.66
CA LEU A 64 23.95 0.42 -45.68
C LEU A 64 24.72 -0.28 -46.79
N GLN A 65 24.47 -1.58 -47.00
CA GLN A 65 25.11 -2.35 -48.07
C GLN A 65 24.70 -1.85 -49.46
N SER A 66 23.46 -1.39 -49.63
CA SER A 66 22.98 -0.80 -50.89
C SER A 66 23.32 0.69 -51.05
N GLY A 67 23.89 1.33 -50.02
CA GLY A 67 24.24 2.76 -50.02
C GLY A 67 23.04 3.70 -49.92
N ALA A 68 21.87 3.20 -49.53
CA ALA A 68 20.60 3.93 -49.50
C ALA A 68 20.09 4.24 -48.09
N LEU A 69 20.93 4.11 -47.04
CA LEU A 69 20.48 4.34 -45.66
C LEU A 69 20.01 5.78 -45.43
N GLU A 70 18.72 5.94 -45.14
CA GLU A 70 18.10 7.21 -44.77
C GLU A 70 17.35 7.10 -43.44
N SER A 71 17.38 8.18 -42.64
CA SER A 71 16.67 8.24 -41.36
C SER A 71 15.16 8.02 -41.50
N ALA A 72 14.57 8.41 -42.64
CA ALA A 72 13.13 8.30 -42.89
C ALA A 72 12.65 6.84 -42.87
N GLU A 73 13.48 5.89 -43.27
CA GLU A 73 13.13 4.47 -43.32
C GLU A 73 13.12 3.78 -41.96
N LEU A 74 13.81 4.35 -40.97
CA LEU A 74 13.84 3.84 -39.60
C LEU A 74 12.80 4.49 -38.69
N ARG A 75 12.22 5.63 -39.09
CA ARG A 75 11.14 6.33 -38.36
C ARG A 75 9.97 5.41 -37.96
N PRO A 76 9.40 4.56 -38.83
CA PRO A 76 8.28 3.71 -38.42
C PRO A 76 8.62 2.78 -37.25
N PHE A 77 9.84 2.23 -37.20
CA PHE A 77 10.25 1.40 -36.07
C PHE A 77 10.42 2.23 -34.79
N ALA A 78 10.95 3.46 -34.90
CA ALA A 78 11.08 4.36 -33.76
C ALA A 78 9.70 4.76 -33.20
N ASP A 79 8.73 5.05 -34.07
CA ASP A 79 7.36 5.39 -33.68
C ASP A 79 6.67 4.20 -33.01
N GLU A 80 6.88 2.98 -33.52
CA GLU A 80 6.33 1.75 -32.93
C GLU A 80 6.95 1.44 -31.56
N ILE A 81 8.27 1.58 -31.42
CA ILE A 81 8.95 1.45 -30.11
C ILE A 81 8.42 2.48 -29.13
N ALA A 82 8.31 3.76 -29.53
CA ALA A 82 7.82 4.82 -28.66
C ALA A 82 6.39 4.55 -28.18
N ARG A 83 5.54 4.00 -29.05
CA ARG A 83 4.19 3.56 -28.66
C ARG A 83 4.23 2.44 -27.63
N LEU A 84 5.02 1.38 -27.84
CA LEU A 84 5.12 0.27 -26.90
C LEU A 84 5.71 0.71 -25.55
N GLU A 85 6.65 1.64 -25.55
CA GLU A 85 7.19 2.25 -24.34
C GLU A 85 6.13 3.04 -23.56
N GLN A 86 5.22 3.75 -24.24
CA GLN A 86 4.07 4.39 -23.60
C GLN A 86 3.12 3.37 -22.98
N GLU A 87 2.83 2.25 -23.67
CA GLU A 87 1.98 1.17 -23.15
C GLU A 87 2.63 0.51 -21.91
N ILE A 88 3.94 0.30 -21.91
CA ILE A 88 4.71 -0.18 -20.75
C ILE A 88 4.65 0.81 -19.59
N ALA A 89 4.81 2.11 -19.86
CA ALA A 89 4.76 3.15 -18.83
C ALA A 89 3.39 3.18 -18.13
N ALA A 90 2.30 3.09 -18.91
CA ALA A 90 0.94 3.00 -18.37
C ALA A 90 0.77 1.75 -17.47
N CYS A 91 1.24 0.58 -17.92
CA CYS A 91 1.17 -0.64 -17.11
C CYS A 91 1.97 -0.51 -15.80
N ARG A 92 3.15 0.14 -15.82
CA ARG A 92 3.97 0.36 -14.62
C ARG A 92 3.28 1.27 -13.61
N GLU A 93 2.61 2.31 -14.08
CA GLU A 93 1.84 3.21 -13.22
C GLU A 93 0.66 2.47 -12.58
N GLU A 94 -0.06 1.63 -13.34
CA GLU A 94 -1.12 0.78 -12.78
C GLU A 94 -0.59 -0.19 -11.71
N ILE A 95 0.58 -0.80 -11.93
CA ILE A 95 1.22 -1.67 -10.93
C ILE A 95 1.54 -0.87 -9.66
N SER A 96 2.17 0.30 -9.79
CA SER A 96 2.49 1.19 -8.65
C SER A 96 1.25 1.52 -7.81
N GLN A 97 0.14 1.90 -8.45
CA GLN A 97 -1.12 2.19 -7.78
C GLN A 97 -1.70 0.96 -7.06
N LYS A 98 -1.61 -0.22 -7.68
CA LYS A 98 -2.08 -1.48 -7.10
C LYS A 98 -1.21 -1.95 -5.93
N GLU A 99 0.10 -1.76 -6.00
CA GLU A 99 1.02 -2.01 -4.90
C GLU A 99 0.71 -1.08 -3.72
N ALA A 100 0.52 0.21 -3.97
CA ALA A 100 0.07 1.16 -2.95
C ALA A 100 -1.27 0.75 -2.34
N ALA A 101 -2.22 0.23 -3.13
CA ALA A 101 -3.48 -0.30 -2.61
C ALA A 101 -3.29 -1.53 -1.70
N ILE A 102 -2.37 -2.44 -2.04
CA ILE A 102 -2.01 -3.57 -1.17
C ILE A 102 -1.42 -3.06 0.14
N GLU A 103 -0.53 -2.07 0.10
CA GLU A 103 0.06 -1.50 1.32
C GLU A 103 -0.97 -0.75 2.17
N ALA A 104 -1.91 -0.02 1.56
CA ALA A 104 -3.02 0.61 2.27
C ALA A 104 -3.90 -0.45 2.96
N ILE A 105 -4.29 -1.50 2.23
CA ILE A 105 -5.03 -2.62 2.82
C ILE A 105 -4.20 -3.22 3.95
N LYS A 106 -2.89 -3.41 3.81
CA LYS A 106 -2.02 -3.92 4.88
C LYS A 106 -2.01 -3.01 6.12
N ALA A 107 -1.91 -1.69 5.92
CA ALA A 107 -1.91 -0.71 7.00
C ALA A 107 -3.22 -0.71 7.80
N GLU A 108 -4.37 -0.95 7.17
CA GLU A 108 -5.68 -1.00 7.84
C GLU A 108 -5.81 -2.08 8.93
N ALA A 109 -5.00 -3.16 8.95
CA ALA A 109 -4.97 -4.10 10.09
C ALA A 109 -3.82 -3.86 11.04
N ALA A 110 -2.80 -3.12 10.61
CA ALA A 110 -1.70 -2.75 11.47
C ALA A 110 -2.03 -1.52 12.32
N ALA A 111 -2.99 -0.69 11.89
CA ALA A 111 -3.56 0.35 12.74
C ALA A 111 -4.19 -0.31 13.96
N PRO A 112 -3.63 -0.13 15.18
CA PRO A 112 -4.42 -0.37 16.36
C PRO A 112 -5.65 0.52 16.21
N ALA A 113 -6.83 0.03 16.57
CA ALA A 113 -7.95 0.92 16.82
C ALA A 113 -7.40 2.06 17.69
N GLN A 114 -7.23 3.25 17.11
CA GLN A 114 -6.86 4.42 17.89
C GLN A 114 -7.89 4.41 19.01
N PRO A 115 -7.48 4.30 20.29
CA PRO A 115 -8.44 4.60 21.34
C PRO A 115 -8.88 6.01 21.00
N ALA A 116 -10.16 6.16 20.65
CA ALA A 116 -10.81 7.46 20.53
C ALA A 116 -10.25 8.29 21.68
N GLN A 117 -9.48 9.34 21.34
CA GLN A 117 -8.88 10.21 22.35
C GLN A 117 -10.02 10.53 23.32
N PRO A 118 -9.97 10.10 24.59
CA PRO A 118 -11.01 10.46 25.52
C PRO A 118 -10.98 11.99 25.56
N ALA A 119 -12.10 12.60 25.17
CA ALA A 119 -12.36 14.01 25.36
C ALA A 119 -11.86 14.40 26.77
N PRO A 120 -11.22 15.58 26.93
CA PRO A 120 -10.61 15.94 28.20
C PRO A 120 -11.66 15.82 29.30
N ALA A 121 -11.48 14.82 30.18
CA ALA A 121 -12.30 14.68 31.36
C ALA A 121 -11.98 15.87 32.25
N GLU A 122 -12.86 16.86 32.21
CA GLU A 122 -12.85 18.01 33.11
C GLU A 122 -12.77 17.49 34.55
N GLY A 123 -11.64 17.74 35.22
CA GLY A 123 -11.43 17.36 36.61
C GLY A 123 -10.08 16.75 36.98
N GLN A 124 -9.13 16.61 36.04
CA GLN A 124 -7.79 16.13 36.37
C GLN A 124 -7.01 17.22 37.13
N ARG A 125 -6.85 17.05 38.44
CA ARG A 125 -6.00 17.91 39.28
C ARG A 125 -4.56 17.43 39.22
N PHE A 126 -3.61 18.34 39.25
CA PHE A 126 -2.18 18.03 39.30
C PHE A 126 -1.59 18.43 40.64
N CYS A 127 -0.63 17.65 41.12
CA CYS A 127 0.10 17.94 42.34
C CYS A 127 0.93 19.22 42.16
N PRO A 128 0.79 20.24 43.02
CA PRO A 128 1.55 21.49 42.91
C PRO A 128 3.06 21.30 43.17
N GLN A 129 3.47 20.21 43.83
CA GLN A 129 4.88 19.97 44.16
C GLN A 129 5.64 19.21 43.07
N CYS A 130 5.01 18.23 42.40
CA CYS A 130 5.70 17.38 41.42
C CYS A 130 5.04 17.33 40.03
N GLY A 131 3.88 17.96 39.86
CA GLY A 131 3.15 17.97 38.59
C GLY A 131 2.46 16.65 38.23
N ALA A 132 2.48 15.63 39.09
CA ALA A 132 1.80 14.36 38.82
C ALA A 132 0.27 14.49 38.90
N PRO A 133 -0.51 13.74 38.10
CA PRO A 133 -1.96 13.76 38.17
C PRO A 133 -2.47 13.15 39.48
N VAL A 134 -3.46 13.78 40.10
CA VAL A 134 -4.02 13.45 41.41
C VAL A 134 -5.53 13.22 41.27
N VAL A 135 -6.00 12.14 41.87
CA VAL A 135 -7.43 11.82 41.97
C VAL A 135 -8.12 12.81 42.93
N PRO A 136 -9.27 13.39 42.57
CA PRO A 136 -10.00 14.30 43.45
C PRO A 136 -10.38 13.60 44.77
N GLY A 137 -9.97 14.17 45.91
CA GLY A 137 -10.19 13.62 47.26
C GLY A 137 -8.98 12.90 47.88
N ALA A 138 -7.83 12.85 47.22
CA ALA A 138 -6.62 12.22 47.77
C ALA A 138 -5.94 13.09 48.86
N ALA A 139 -5.69 12.50 50.04
CA ALA A 139 -5.00 13.15 51.18
C ALA A 139 -3.55 13.53 50.87
N PHE A 140 -2.87 12.66 50.10
CA PHE A 140 -1.46 12.78 49.76
C PHE A 140 -1.22 12.40 48.29
N CYS A 141 -0.18 12.97 47.69
CA CYS A 141 0.28 12.63 46.36
C CYS A 141 0.95 11.24 46.37
N SER A 142 0.51 10.33 45.50
CA SER A 142 1.07 8.99 45.36
C SER A 142 2.47 8.95 44.75
N GLN A 143 2.94 10.06 44.16
CA GLN A 143 4.26 10.14 43.50
C GLN A 143 5.33 10.80 44.38
N CYS A 144 4.98 11.82 45.17
CA CYS A 144 5.96 12.57 45.96
C CYS A 144 5.62 12.68 47.46
N GLY A 145 4.48 12.15 47.90
CA GLY A 145 4.05 12.20 49.30
C GLY A 145 3.52 13.55 49.78
N ALA A 146 3.43 14.57 48.92
CA ALA A 146 2.92 15.89 49.28
C ALA A 146 1.47 15.82 49.78
N LYS A 147 1.12 16.59 50.82
CA LYS A 147 -0.26 16.67 51.34
C LYS A 147 -1.11 17.62 50.48
N LEU A 148 -2.30 17.20 50.04
CA LEU A 148 -3.09 17.89 49.01
C LEU A 148 -4.47 18.42 49.48
N ILE A 149 -4.89 18.05 50.69
CA ILE A 149 -6.11 18.48 51.39
C ILE A 149 -5.82 18.76 52.85
#